data_AF-A0A3S2UM59-F1
#
_entry.id   AF-A0A3S2UM59-F1
#
_cell.length_a   1.000
_cell.length_b   1.000
_cell.length_c   1.000
_cell.angle_alpha   90.00
_cell.angle_beta   90.00
_cell.angle_gamma   90.00
#
_symmetry.space_group_name_H-M   'P 1'
#
loop_
_entity.id
_entity.type
_entity.pdbx_description
1 polymer ?
#
loop_
_entity_poly.entity_id
_entity_poly.type
_entity_poly.pdbx_seq_one_letter_code
_entity_poly.pdbx_strand_id
1 'polypeptide(L)' 'MNLKRTFGTILSILGIVGLIYTGVGVIQKSGDMTTLVVVGIISIIFFFTGIGLVRNTADRAA' A
#
# COMPACT_ATOMS: atom_id res chain seq x y z
N MET A 1 -10.97 -3.10 17.63
CA MET A 1 -11.00 -2.51 16.28
C MET A 1 -11.55 -3.53 15.32
N ASN A 2 -12.36 -3.12 14.34
CA ASN A 2 -12.85 -4.05 13.32
C ASN A 2 -11.69 -4.68 12.54
N LEU A 3 -11.71 -6.00 12.35
CA LEU A 3 -10.64 -6.74 11.67
C LEU A 3 -10.38 -6.19 10.26
N LYS A 4 -11.45 -5.88 9.51
CA LYS A 4 -11.38 -5.24 8.19
C LYS A 4 -10.68 -3.88 8.21
N ARG A 5 -10.92 -3.06 9.24
CA ARG A 5 -10.27 -1.74 9.38
C ARG A 5 -8.79 -1.88 9.69
N THR A 6 -8.45 -2.85 10.55
CA THR A 6 -7.06 -3.14 10.93
C THR A 6 -6.27 -3.67 9.72
N PHE A 7 -6.83 -4.61 8.97
CA PHE A 7 -6.23 -5.09 7.71
C PHE A 7 -6.05 -3.98 6.70
N GLY A 8 -7.06 -3.12 6.51
CA GLY A 8 -6.96 -1.98 5.60
C GLY A 8 -5.84 -1.02 6.00
N THR A 9 -5.70 -0.74 7.30
CA THR A 9 -4.66 0.15 7.83
C THR A 9 -3.26 -0.43 7.60
N ILE A 10 -3.07 -1.72 7.90
CA ILE A 10 -1.80 -2.42 7.66
C ILE A 10 -1.47 -2.41 6.16
N LEU A 11 -2.45 -2.74 5.31
CA LEU A 11 -2.26 -2.79 3.87
C LEU A 11 -1.90 -1.40 3.29
N SER A 12 -2.52 -0.33 3.80
CA SER A 12 -2.17 1.04 3.42
C SER A 12 -0.75 1.41 3.84
N ILE A 13 -0.31 1.04 5.05
CA ILE A 13 1.07 1.28 5.50
C ILE A 13 2.06 0.52 4.61
N LEU A 14 1.77 -0.75 4.30
CA LEU A 14 2.59 -1.54 3.37
C LEU A 14 2.69 -0.89 1.99
N GLY A 15 1.57 -0.38 1.46
CA GLY A 15 1.55 0.38 0.21
C GLY A 15 2.43 1.63 0.24
N ILE A 16 2.38 2.40 1.35
CA ILE A 16 3.25 3.58 1.54
C ILE A 16 4.72 3.19 1.56
N VAL A 17 5.09 2.16 2.34
CA VAL A 17 6.47 1.69 2.44
C VAL A 17 6.99 1.23 1.08
N GLY A 18 6.19 0.48 0.32
CA GLY A 18 6.54 0.03 -1.03
C GLY A 18 6.73 1.19 -2.02
N LEU A 19 5.88 2.22 -1.95
CA LEU A 19 6.03 3.45 -2.76
C LEU A 19 7.32 4.20 -2.43
N ILE A 20 7.66 4.32 -1.14
CA ILE A 20 8.92 4.94 -0.71
C ILE A 20 10.11 4.12 -1.22
N TYR A 21 10.06 2.78 -1.08
CA TYR A 21 11.11 1.90 -1.59
C TYR A 21 11.33 2.07 -3.09
N THR A 22 10.26 2.07 -3.89
CA THR A 22 10.35 2.30 -5.34
C THR A 22 10.94 3.68 -5.64
N GLY A 23 10.49 4.74 -4.95
CA GLY A 23 11.00 6.10 -5.14
C GLY A 23 12.50 6.21 -4.84
N VAL A 24 12.94 5.63 -3.73
CA VAL A 24 14.36 5.59 -3.34
C VAL A 24 15.18 4.82 -4.38
N GLY A 25 14.71 3.66 -4.84
CA GLY A 25 15.40 2.86 -5.85
C GLY A 25 15.56 3.60 -7.18
N VAL A 26 14.53 4.33 -7.62
CA VAL A 26 14.58 5.15 -8.84
C VAL A 26 15.58 6.31 -8.69
N ILE A 27 15.55 7.04 -7.56
CA ILE A 27 16.46 8.17 -7.30
C ILE A 27 17.92 7.71 -7.30
N GLN A 28 18.20 6.59 -6.64
CA GLN A 28 19.56 6.05 -6.52
C GLN A 28 20.02 5.34 -7.80
N LYS A 29 19.15 5.21 -8.82
CA LYS A 29 19.38 4.37 -10.01
C LYS A 29 19.84 2.97 -9.63
N SER A 30 19.31 2.44 -8.53
CA SER A 30 19.71 1.18 -7.93
C SER A 30 18.63 0.13 -8.21
N GLY A 31 18.99 -0.93 -8.94
CA GLY A 31 18.09 -2.02 -9.29
C GLY A 31 17.59 -1.94 -10.74
N ASP A 32 16.99 -3.04 -11.19
CA ASP A 32 16.42 -3.14 -12.53
C ASP A 32 15.11 -2.32 -12.62
N MET A 33 14.98 -1.53 -13.69
CA MET A 33 13.81 -0.65 -13.87
C MET A 33 12.50 -1.43 -13.96
N THR A 34 12.50 -2.60 -14.60
CA THR A 34 11.30 -3.46 -14.67
C THR A 34 10.85 -3.87 -13.28
N THR A 35 11.80 -4.25 -12.43
CA THR A 35 11.52 -4.61 -11.04
C THR A 35 10.92 -3.44 -10.25
N LEU A 36 11.51 -2.24 -10.35
CA LEU A 36 11.01 -1.06 -9.65
C LEU A 36 9.61 -0.65 -10.10
N VAL A 37 9.32 -0.76 -11.41
CA VAL A 37 8.00 -0.48 -11.97
C VAL A 37 6.95 -1.47 -11.46
N VAL A 38 7.25 -2.77 -11.48
CA VAL A 38 6.33 -3.80 -10.97
C VAL A 38 6.04 -3.59 -9.48
N VAL A 39 7.08 -3.38 -8.68
CA VAL A 39 6.92 -3.10 -7.23
C VAL A 39 6.13 -1.82 -7.00
N GLY A 40 6.37 -0.78 -7.80
CA GLY A 40 5.63 0.49 -7.73
C GLY A 40 4.13 0.30 -7.99
N ILE A 41 3.77 -0.41 -9.05
CA ILE A 41 2.37 -0.68 -9.40
C ILE A 41 1.68 -1.49 -8.29
N ILE A 42 2.33 -2.54 -7.76
CA ILE A 42 1.78 -3.34 -6.67
C ILE A 42 1.55 -2.47 -5.42
N SER A 43 2.50 -1.59 -5.10
CA SER A 43 2.41 -0.70 -3.94
C SER A 43 1.26 0.30 -4.07
N ILE A 44 1.03 0.83 -5.27
CA ILE A 44 -0.13 1.68 -5.59
C ILE A 44 -1.43 0.91 -5.36
N ILE A 45 -1.53 -0.31 -5.89
CA ILE A 45 -2.72 -1.16 -5.71
C ILE A 45 -2.97 -1.39 -4.21
N PHE A 46 -1.96 -1.80 -3.45
CA PHE A 46 -2.07 -2.06 -2.01
C PHE A 46 -2.53 -0.81 -1.25
N PHE A 47 -1.98 0.36 -1.58
CA PHE A 47 -2.37 1.62 -0.95
C PHE A 47 -3.86 1.92 -1.16
N PHE A 48 -4.33 1.89 -2.41
CA PHE A 48 -5.72 2.18 -2.74
C PHE A 48 -6.69 1.12 -2.19
N THR A 49 -6.33 -0.17 -2.26
CA THR A 49 -7.12 -1.24 -1.67
C THR A 49 -7.21 -1.11 -0.15
N GLY A 50 -6.10 -0.77 0.53
CA GLY A 50 -6.07 -0.56 1.97
C GLY A 50 -6.99 0.58 2.41
N ILE A 51 -6.91 1.73 1.72
CA ILE A 51 -7.81 2.87 1.96
C ILE A 51 -9.26 2.48 1.69
N GLY A 52 -9.52 1.73 0.62
CA GLY A 52 -10.84 1.22 0.30
C GLY A 52 -11.42 0.36 1.44
N LEU A 53 -10.62 -0.53 2.04
CA LEU A 53 -11.04 -1.35 3.18
C LEU A 53 -11.35 -0.51 4.43
N VAL A 54 -10.50 0.48 4.73
CA VAL A 54 -10.71 1.40 5.87
C VAL A 54 -11.96 2.25 5.68
N ARG A 55 -12.19 2.78 4.47
CA ARG A 55 -13.35 3.66 4.17
C ARG A 55 -14.67 2.90 4.11
N ASN A 56 -14.67 1.66 3.63
CA ASN A 56 -15.88 0.84 3.52
C ASN A 56 -16.20 0.03 4.79
N THR A 57 -15.41 0.19 5.85
CA THR A 57 -15.79 -0.32 7.16
C THR A 57 -16.69 0.70 7.86
N ALA A 58 -18.00 0.59 7.64
CA ALA A 58 -18.95 1.11 8.62
C ALA A 58 -18.70 0.37 9.93
N ASP A 59 -18.40 1.08 11.01
CA ASP A 59 -18.41 0.51 12.34
C ASP A 59 -19.86 0.04 12.58
N ARG A 60 -20.14 -1.24 12.31
CA ARG A 60 -21.34 -1.89 12.81
C ARG A 60 -21.14 -2.01 14.31
N ALA A 61 -21.46 -0.93 15.02
CA ALA A 61 -21.95 -1.02 16.38
C ALA A 61 -23.29 -1.77 16.26
N ALA A 62 -23.20 -3.09 16.42
CA ALA A 62 -24.37 -3.90 16.77
C ALA A 62 -24.79 -3.53 18.19
#